data_AF-A0A3D5SNV2-F1
#
_entry.id   AF-A0A3D5SNV2-F1
#
_cell.length_a   1.000
_cell.length_b   1.000
_cell.length_c   1.000
_cell.angle_alpha   90.00
_cell.angle_beta   90.00
_cell.angle_gamma   90.00
#
_symmetry.space_group_name_H-M   'P 1'
#
loop_
_entity.id
_entity.type
_entity.pdbx_description
1 polymer ?
#
loop_
_entity_poly.entity_id
_entity_poly.type
_entity_poly.pdbx_seq_one_letter_code
_entity_poly.pdbx_strand_id
1 'polypeptide(L)'
;MISKKIDALEEAERRALEYASIEGAEFLSTVIASLLGVDEIDLEEQLAHLEKTHRLIETRGEEELPDGALATRYRFAHALYQNQLYGNMVNKRRIMLHLQAGEQLVQHYGKRAPQIATQLAMHFERGRNFGRAVEYLIHAGDNATKLYAYAEAEKLYTHALSPVSYTHLRAH
;
A
#
# COMPACT_ATOMS: atom_id res chain seq x y z
N MET A 1 -17.69 -18.00 4.92
CA MET A 1 -16.43 -18.79 4.86
C MET A 1 -15.20 -17.92 5.04
N ILE A 2 -15.14 -16.70 4.48
CA ILE A 2 -14.00 -15.77 4.64
C ILE A 2 -13.77 -15.34 6.09
N SER A 3 -14.82 -14.92 6.82
CA SER A 3 -14.71 -14.56 8.25
C SER A 3 -14.09 -15.70 9.05
N LYS A 4 -14.58 -16.93 8.92
CA LYS A 4 -14.04 -18.11 9.63
C LYS A 4 -12.55 -18.35 9.40
N LYS A 5 -12.01 -18.06 8.21
CA LYS A 5 -10.57 -18.20 7.93
C LYS A 5 -9.76 -17.12 8.65
N ILE A 6 -10.23 -15.87 8.63
CA ILE A 6 -9.59 -14.75 9.31
C ILE A 6 -9.74 -14.88 10.84
N ASP A 7 -10.86 -15.42 11.29
CA ASP A 7 -11.16 -15.66 12.70
C ASP A 7 -10.26 -16.74 13.32
N ALA A 8 -9.73 -17.65 12.50
CA ALA A 8 -8.80 -18.69 12.89
C ALA A 8 -7.33 -18.24 12.93
N LEU A 9 -7.02 -17.01 12.51
CA LEU A 9 -5.68 -16.45 12.57
C LEU A 9 -5.30 -16.08 13.99
N GLU A 10 -4.05 -16.32 14.35
CA GLU A 10 -3.46 -15.75 15.55
C GLU A 10 -3.44 -14.22 15.47
N GLU A 11 -3.36 -13.55 16.62
CA GLU A 11 -3.43 -12.08 16.65
C GLU A 11 -2.29 -11.44 15.85
N ALA A 12 -1.08 -11.98 15.94
CA ALA A 12 0.07 -11.51 15.19
C ALA A 12 -0.14 -11.67 13.67
N GLU A 13 -0.68 -12.82 13.24
CA GLU A 13 -0.94 -13.13 11.82
C GLU A 13 -2.01 -12.22 11.24
N ARG A 14 -3.11 -12.05 11.98
CA ARG A 14 -4.17 -11.12 11.61
C ARG A 14 -3.62 -9.71 11.49
N ARG A 15 -2.80 -9.27 12.45
CA ARG A 15 -2.21 -7.93 12.45
C ARG A 15 -1.28 -7.73 11.24
N ALA A 16 -0.45 -8.70 10.91
CA ALA A 16 0.41 -8.63 9.71
C ALA A 16 -0.43 -8.48 8.43
N LEU A 17 -1.49 -9.28 8.28
CA LEU A 17 -2.35 -9.22 7.11
C LEU A 17 -3.24 -7.96 7.06
N GLU A 18 -3.64 -7.40 8.21
CA GLU A 18 -4.29 -6.09 8.28
C GLU A 18 -3.36 -4.99 7.73
N TYR A 19 -2.08 -5.02 8.08
CA TYR A 19 -1.12 -4.03 7.60
C TYR A 19 -0.82 -4.22 6.12
N ALA A 20 -0.63 -5.46 5.67
CA ALA A 20 -0.53 -5.81 4.25
C ALA A 20 -1.72 -5.31 3.41
N SER A 21 -2.93 -5.33 3.99
CA SER A 21 -4.13 -4.87 3.29
C SER A 21 -4.14 -3.37 2.95
N ILE A 22 -3.27 -2.57 3.59
CA ILE A 22 -3.08 -1.13 3.34
C ILE A 22 -2.33 -0.90 2.02
N GLU A 23 -1.31 -1.70 1.71
CA GLU A 23 -0.58 -1.60 0.44
C GLU A 23 -1.43 -2.03 -0.75
N GLY A 24 -2.25 -3.06 -0.58
CA GLY A 24 -3.26 -3.46 -1.54
C GLY A 24 -3.28 -4.96 -1.79
N ALA A 25 -3.54 -5.34 -3.05
CA ALA A 25 -3.59 -6.74 -3.45
C ALA A 25 -2.20 -7.40 -3.40
N GLU A 26 -1.15 -6.62 -3.66
CA GLU A 26 0.26 -6.98 -3.53
C GLU A 26 0.91 -6.06 -2.50
N PHE A 27 1.91 -6.58 -1.79
CA PHE A 27 2.60 -5.87 -0.70
C PHE A 27 4.03 -6.40 -0.53
N LEU A 28 4.88 -5.63 0.16
CA LEU A 28 6.30 -5.94 0.38
C LEU A 28 6.57 -6.24 1.85
N SER A 29 7.34 -7.30 2.15
CA SER A 29 7.74 -7.63 3.53
C SER A 29 8.41 -6.45 4.22
N THR A 30 9.38 -5.80 3.57
CA THR A 30 10.09 -4.60 4.05
C THR A 30 9.14 -3.51 4.58
N VAL A 31 8.12 -3.15 3.78
CA VAL A 31 7.16 -2.11 4.14
C VAL A 31 6.31 -2.55 5.32
N ILE A 32 5.83 -3.80 5.34
CA ILE A 32 4.99 -4.30 6.44
C ILE A 32 5.81 -4.43 7.75
N ALA A 33 7.05 -4.90 7.68
CA ALA A 33 7.96 -4.99 8.82
C ALA A 33 8.20 -3.61 9.45
N SER A 34 8.48 -2.61 8.60
CA SER A 34 8.66 -1.22 9.03
C SER A 34 7.42 -0.63 9.69
N LEU A 35 6.22 -0.85 9.11
CA LEU A 35 4.96 -0.37 9.68
C LEU A 35 4.63 -1.04 11.03
N LEU A 36 4.95 -2.32 11.18
CA LEU A 36 4.75 -3.07 12.42
C LEU A 36 5.83 -2.77 13.47
N GLY A 37 6.99 -2.27 13.05
CA GLY A 37 8.15 -2.06 13.92
C GLY A 37 8.77 -3.39 14.39
N VAL A 38 8.78 -4.40 13.52
CA VAL A 38 9.31 -5.75 13.80
C VAL A 38 10.49 -6.05 12.89
N ASP A 39 11.24 -7.10 13.22
CA ASP A 39 12.28 -7.63 12.35
C ASP A 39 11.64 -8.25 11.09
N GLU A 40 12.28 -8.02 9.94
CA GLU A 40 11.74 -8.48 8.66
C GLU A 40 11.84 -10.00 8.49
N ILE A 41 12.90 -10.64 9.00
CA ILE A 41 13.09 -12.08 8.90
C ILE A 41 11.99 -12.79 9.70
N ASP A 42 11.73 -12.32 10.93
CA ASP A 42 10.66 -12.86 11.78
C ASP A 42 9.28 -12.71 11.09
N LEU A 43 9.03 -11.58 10.43
CA LEU A 43 7.81 -11.35 9.67
C LEU A 43 7.70 -12.29 8.47
N GLU A 44 8.77 -12.49 7.71
CA GLU A 44 8.77 -13.37 6.53
C GLU A 44 8.54 -14.83 6.92
N GLU A 45 9.12 -15.30 8.03
CA GLU A 45 8.83 -16.64 8.58
C GLU A 45 7.33 -16.79 8.91
N GLN A 46 6.75 -15.76 9.51
CA GLN A 46 5.33 -15.72 9.84
C GLN A 46 4.44 -15.70 8.58
N LEU A 47 4.79 -14.92 7.56
CA LEU A 47 4.08 -14.87 6.28
C LEU A 47 4.19 -16.20 5.51
N ALA A 48 5.35 -16.85 5.56
CA ALA A 48 5.55 -18.18 4.99
C ALA A 48 4.70 -19.25 5.70
N HIS A 49 4.52 -19.14 7.02
CA HIS A 49 3.59 -19.98 7.76
C HIS A 49 2.14 -19.73 7.32
N LEU A 50 1.72 -18.46 7.23
CA LEU A 50 0.39 -18.03 6.78
C LEU A 50 0.04 -18.55 5.37
N GLU A 51 0.98 -18.48 4.43
CA GLU A 51 0.82 -19.03 3.07
C GLU A 51 0.54 -20.53 3.12
N LYS A 52 1.34 -21.30 3.86
CA LYS A 52 1.23 -22.76 3.94
C LYS A 52 -0.03 -23.22 4.65
N THR A 53 -0.34 -22.61 5.80
CA THR A 53 -1.42 -23.05 6.70
C THR A 53 -2.79 -22.55 6.24
N HIS A 54 -2.91 -21.26 5.93
CA HIS A 54 -4.22 -20.63 5.67
C HIS A 54 -4.51 -20.37 4.19
N ARG A 55 -3.46 -20.34 3.34
CA ARG A 55 -3.53 -20.02 1.90
C ARG A 55 -4.26 -18.70 1.65
N LEU A 56 -3.96 -17.69 2.45
CA LEU A 56 -4.53 -16.35 2.33
C LEU A 56 -3.68 -15.43 1.45
N ILE A 57 -2.39 -15.71 1.41
CA ILE A 57 -1.39 -15.00 0.62
C ILE A 57 -0.54 -16.01 -0.16
N GLU A 58 0.14 -15.51 -1.19
CA GLU A 58 1.05 -16.25 -2.04
C GLU A 58 2.34 -15.45 -2.24
N THR A 59 3.48 -16.10 -2.14
CA THR A 59 4.78 -15.48 -2.46
C THR A 59 4.93 -15.30 -3.97
N ARG A 60 5.30 -14.10 -4.42
CA ARG A 60 5.47 -13.76 -5.85
C ARG A 60 6.93 -13.65 -6.30
N GLY A 61 7.86 -13.59 -5.35
CA GLY A 61 9.29 -13.53 -5.60
C GLY A 61 9.93 -12.37 -4.84
N GLU A 62 11.23 -12.21 -5.03
CA GLU A 62 12.03 -11.17 -4.39
C GLU A 62 12.30 -10.02 -5.37
N GLU A 63 12.47 -8.81 -4.86
CA GLU A 63 12.95 -7.67 -5.63
C GLU A 63 13.96 -6.84 -4.83
N GLU A 64 14.94 -6.29 -5.53
CA GLU A 64 15.84 -5.27 -4.99
C GLU A 64 15.22 -3.89 -5.23
N LEU A 65 14.93 -3.18 -4.15
CA LEU A 65 14.38 -1.83 -4.17
C LEU A 65 15.48 -0.80 -4.54
N PRO A 66 15.12 0.42 -4.99
CA PRO A 66 16.11 1.39 -5.46
C PRO A 66 17.15 1.86 -4.43
N ASP A 67 16.89 1.68 -3.14
CA ASP A 67 17.82 1.96 -2.04
C ASP A 67 18.75 0.78 -1.71
N GLY A 68 18.61 -0.35 -2.41
CA GLY A 68 19.37 -1.59 -2.21
C GLY A 68 18.75 -2.55 -1.19
N ALA A 69 17.59 -2.25 -0.62
CA ALA A 69 16.87 -3.19 0.23
C ALA A 69 16.35 -4.38 -0.60
N LEU A 70 16.51 -5.60 -0.10
CA LEU A 70 15.87 -6.78 -0.67
C LEU A 70 14.50 -6.95 -0.01
N ALA A 71 13.46 -7.06 -0.81
CA ALA A 71 12.09 -7.23 -0.35
C ALA A 71 11.43 -8.45 -0.98
N THR A 72 10.69 -9.21 -0.18
CA THR A 72 9.83 -10.28 -0.69
C THR A 72 8.46 -9.72 -1.04
N ARG A 73 8.02 -9.97 -2.28
CA ARG A 73 6.70 -9.58 -2.76
C ARG A 73 5.70 -10.68 -2.47
N TYR A 74 4.60 -10.31 -1.84
CA TYR A 74 3.47 -11.19 -1.58
C TYR A 74 2.22 -10.66 -2.28
N ARG A 75 1.24 -11.56 -2.46
CA ARG A 75 -0.08 -11.21 -2.99
C ARG A 75 -1.17 -11.90 -2.18
N PHE A 76 -2.28 -11.22 -1.91
CA PHE A 76 -3.48 -11.89 -1.42
C PHE A 76 -4.04 -12.86 -2.46
N ALA A 77 -4.28 -14.11 -2.06
CA ALA A 77 -4.84 -15.14 -2.93
C ALA A 77 -6.22 -14.71 -3.49
N HIS A 78 -6.99 -13.95 -2.72
CA HIS A 78 -8.26 -13.35 -3.16
C HIS A 78 -8.43 -11.93 -2.61
N ALA A 79 -8.94 -11.03 -3.45
CA ALA A 79 -9.26 -9.64 -3.07
C ALA A 79 -10.25 -9.55 -1.89
N LEU A 80 -11.11 -10.56 -1.71
CA LEU A 80 -12.06 -10.59 -0.59
C LEU A 80 -11.37 -10.70 0.78
N TYR A 81 -10.20 -11.35 0.87
CA TYR A 81 -9.43 -11.41 2.12
C TYR A 81 -8.88 -10.03 2.47
N GLN A 82 -8.23 -9.39 1.50
CA GLN A 82 -7.72 -8.02 1.62
C GLN A 82 -8.84 -7.05 2.02
N ASN A 83 -9.99 -7.10 1.34
CA ASN A 83 -11.13 -6.25 1.64
C ASN A 83 -11.68 -6.46 3.05
N GLN A 84 -11.76 -7.71 3.52
CA GLN A 84 -12.24 -8.02 4.87
C GLN A 84 -11.28 -7.49 5.94
N LEU A 85 -9.97 -7.74 5.78
CA LEU A 85 -8.94 -7.26 6.70
C LEU A 85 -8.87 -5.72 6.73
N TYR A 86 -8.90 -5.10 5.55
CA TYR A 86 -8.95 -3.65 5.41
C TYR A 86 -10.22 -3.06 6.05
N GLY A 87 -11.36 -3.74 5.88
CA GLY A 87 -12.65 -3.35 6.43
C GLY A 87 -12.72 -3.43 7.96
N ASN A 88 -12.00 -4.37 8.58
CA ASN A 88 -11.96 -4.57 10.02
C ASN A 88 -11.22 -3.42 10.77
N MET A 89 -10.33 -2.70 10.09
CA MET A 89 -9.61 -1.60 10.69
C MET A 89 -10.48 -0.35 10.86
N VAL A 90 -10.38 0.29 12.03
CA VAL A 90 -10.98 1.60 12.27
C VAL A 90 -10.38 2.66 11.33
N ASN A 91 -11.21 3.61 10.88
CA ASN A 91 -10.84 4.57 9.85
C ASN A 91 -9.57 5.38 10.19
N LYS A 92 -9.42 5.81 11.46
CA LYS A 92 -8.23 6.55 11.92
C LYS A 92 -6.95 5.75 11.68
N ARG A 93 -6.97 4.44 11.96
CA ARG A 93 -5.80 3.57 11.78
C ARG A 93 -5.42 3.45 10.31
N ARG A 94 -6.41 3.30 9.42
CA ARG A 94 -6.18 3.26 7.96
C ARG A 94 -5.52 4.53 7.45
N ILE A 95 -6.00 5.70 7.88
CA ILE A 95 -5.41 7.00 7.51
C ILE A 95 -3.93 7.05 7.93
N MET A 96 -3.64 6.69 9.18
CA MET A 96 -2.26 6.71 9.68
C MET A 96 -1.36 5.72 8.93
N LEU A 97 -1.80 4.47 8.74
CA LEU A 97 -1.02 3.46 8.04
C LEU A 97 -0.80 3.79 6.57
N HIS A 98 -1.79 4.37 5.88
CA HIS A 98 -1.61 4.82 4.50
C HIS A 98 -0.55 5.91 4.38
N LEU A 99 -0.54 6.87 5.31
CA LEU A 99 0.49 7.91 5.35
C LEU A 99 1.89 7.31 5.57
N GLN A 100 2.03 6.44 6.58
CA GLN A 100 3.30 5.78 6.88
C GLN A 100 3.78 4.89 5.72
N ALA A 101 2.90 4.13 5.08
CA ALA A 101 3.24 3.29 3.93
C ALA A 101 3.75 4.14 2.76
N GLY A 102 3.08 5.26 2.45
CA GLY A 102 3.54 6.19 1.43
C GLY A 102 4.91 6.80 1.75
N GLU A 103 5.18 7.10 3.02
CA GLU A 103 6.49 7.59 3.48
C GLU A 103 7.60 6.53 3.34
N GLN A 104 7.31 5.27 3.71
CA GLN A 104 8.26 4.16 3.55
C GLN A 104 8.59 3.89 2.07
N LEU A 105 7.57 3.84 1.20
CA LEU A 105 7.79 3.68 -0.24
C LEU A 105 8.63 4.83 -0.83
N VAL A 106 8.44 6.07 -0.35
CA VAL A 106 9.27 7.20 -0.78
C VAL A 106 10.72 7.06 -0.32
N GLN A 107 10.96 6.52 0.87
CA GLN A 107 12.31 6.25 1.37
C GLN A 107 13.00 5.21 0.49
N HIS A 108 12.34 4.07 0.22
CA HIS A 108 12.90 3.00 -0.61
C HIS A 108 13.14 3.41 -2.06
N TYR A 109 12.22 4.17 -2.66
CA TYR A 109 12.34 4.55 -4.07
C TYR A 109 13.16 5.83 -4.27
N GLY A 110 13.25 6.72 -3.28
CA GLY A 110 14.00 7.97 -3.34
C GLY A 110 13.68 8.79 -4.60
N LYS A 111 14.71 9.08 -5.41
CA LYS A 111 14.55 9.81 -6.69
C LYS A 111 13.72 9.06 -7.73
N ARG A 112 13.53 7.74 -7.57
CA ARG A 112 12.69 6.91 -8.43
C ARG A 112 11.24 6.83 -7.95
N ALA A 113 10.86 7.51 -6.86
CA ALA A 113 9.48 7.56 -6.36
C ALA A 113 8.44 7.93 -7.45
N PRO A 114 8.73 8.83 -8.42
CA PRO A 114 7.80 9.08 -9.52
C PRO A 114 7.47 7.86 -10.39
N GLN A 115 8.24 6.77 -10.36
CA GLN A 115 7.95 5.54 -11.10
C GLN A 115 6.73 4.79 -10.54
N ILE A 116 6.48 4.91 -9.24
CA ILE A 116 5.32 4.31 -8.54
C ILE A 116 4.27 5.38 -8.16
N ALA A 117 4.21 6.47 -8.92
CA ALA A 117 3.41 7.65 -8.60
C ALA A 117 1.93 7.34 -8.36
N THR A 118 1.31 6.43 -9.12
CA THR A 118 -0.09 6.05 -8.90
C THR A 118 -0.33 5.43 -7.51
N GLN A 119 0.60 4.59 -7.05
CA GLN A 119 0.52 3.97 -5.72
C GLN A 119 0.73 5.02 -4.63
N LEU A 120 1.73 5.89 -4.78
CA LEU A 120 2.01 6.97 -3.82
C LEU A 120 0.86 7.96 -3.71
N ALA A 121 0.25 8.35 -4.83
CA ALA A 121 -0.94 9.19 -4.86
C ALA A 121 -2.07 8.60 -4.00
N MET A 122 -2.36 7.31 -4.17
CA MET A 122 -3.37 6.59 -3.40
C MET A 122 -3.06 6.58 -1.90
N HIS A 123 -1.81 6.28 -1.52
CA HIS A 123 -1.40 6.27 -0.12
C HIS A 123 -1.53 7.65 0.53
N PHE A 124 -1.03 8.70 -0.10
CA PHE A 124 -1.12 10.04 0.47
C PHE A 124 -2.54 10.57 0.51
N GLU A 125 -3.37 10.26 -0.49
CA GLU A 125 -4.79 10.64 -0.49
C GLU A 125 -5.55 9.96 0.65
N ARG A 126 -5.44 8.64 0.78
CA ARG A 126 -6.07 7.89 1.88
C ARG A 126 -5.48 8.25 3.24
N GLY A 127 -4.21 8.65 3.26
CA GLY A 127 -3.50 9.23 4.40
C GLY A 127 -3.83 10.69 4.71
N ARG A 128 -4.71 11.33 3.91
CA ARG A 128 -5.11 12.74 4.02
C ARG A 128 -3.97 13.75 3.87
N ASN A 129 -2.84 13.36 3.30
CA ASN A 129 -1.81 14.27 2.86
C ASN A 129 -2.06 14.66 1.38
N PHE A 130 -3.08 15.49 1.19
CA PHE A 130 -3.56 15.84 -0.15
C PHE A 130 -2.52 16.59 -0.99
N GLY A 131 -1.64 17.37 -0.36
CA GLY A 131 -0.56 18.05 -1.06
C GLY A 131 0.38 17.07 -1.78
N ARG A 132 0.83 16.03 -1.07
CA ARG A 132 1.65 14.97 -1.67
C ARG A 132 0.86 14.07 -2.60
N ALA A 133 -0.42 13.80 -2.30
CA ALA A 133 -1.28 13.02 -3.20
C ALA A 133 -1.30 13.64 -4.60
N VAL A 134 -1.39 14.96 -4.66
CA VAL A 134 -1.53 15.73 -5.91
C VAL A 134 -0.22 15.80 -6.67
N GLU A 135 0.89 16.01 -5.96
CA GLU A 135 2.23 15.91 -6.53
C GLU A 135 2.39 14.57 -7.28
N TYR A 136 2.00 13.46 -6.65
CA TYR A 136 2.10 12.15 -7.28
C TYR A 136 1.00 11.87 -8.31
N LEU A 137 -0.21 12.46 -8.22
CA LEU A 137 -1.21 12.38 -9.29
C LEU A 137 -0.70 13.06 -10.58
N ILE A 138 -0.01 14.20 -10.44
CA ILE A 138 0.63 14.88 -11.58
C ILE A 138 1.72 13.98 -12.18
N HIS A 139 2.62 13.44 -11.36
CA HIS A 139 3.65 12.49 -11.85
C HIS A 139 3.05 11.26 -12.52
N ALA A 140 1.95 10.72 -11.98
CA ALA A 140 1.24 9.60 -12.59
C ALA A 140 0.67 9.97 -13.97
N GLY A 141 0.06 11.17 -14.08
CA GLY A 141 -0.41 11.72 -15.35
C GLY A 141 0.72 11.92 -16.36
N ASP A 142 1.87 12.42 -15.92
CA ASP A 142 3.06 12.62 -16.77
C ASP A 142 3.56 11.27 -17.30
N ASN A 143 3.60 10.25 -16.45
CA ASN A 143 4.00 8.90 -16.83
C ASN A 143 3.03 8.28 -17.84
N ALA A 144 1.72 8.41 -17.62
CA ALA A 144 0.69 7.95 -18.56
C ALA A 144 0.82 8.67 -19.91
N THR A 145 1.10 9.98 -19.90
CA THR A 145 1.32 10.79 -21.11
C THR A 145 2.54 10.30 -21.90
N LYS A 146 3.66 10.01 -21.22
CA LYS A 146 4.88 9.44 -21.84
C LYS A 146 4.63 8.09 -22.50
N LEU A 147 3.66 7.32 -21.99
CA LEU A 147 3.22 6.04 -22.54
C LEU A 147 2.07 6.15 -23.54
N TYR A 148 1.71 7.38 -23.97
CA TYR A 148 0.59 7.66 -24.88
C TYR A 148 -0.80 7.22 -24.36
N ALA A 149 -0.93 6.97 -23.05
CA ALA A 149 -2.17 6.59 -22.38
C ALA A 149 -2.99 7.84 -22.02
N TYR A 150 -3.39 8.64 -23.01
CA TYR A 150 -3.99 9.96 -22.81
C TYR A 150 -5.28 9.95 -21.99
N ALA A 151 -6.14 8.94 -22.18
CA ALA A 151 -7.37 8.80 -21.41
C ALA A 151 -7.11 8.56 -19.91
N GLU A 152 -6.00 7.87 -19.58
CA GLU A 152 -5.60 7.67 -18.19
C GLU A 152 -4.93 8.93 -17.62
N ALA A 153 -4.08 9.59 -18.41
CA ALA A 153 -3.48 10.86 -18.05
C ALA A 153 -4.55 11.92 -17.73
N GLU A 154 -5.57 12.05 -18.58
CA GLU A 154 -6.70 12.97 -18.36
C GLU A 154 -7.41 12.69 -17.02
N LYS A 155 -7.67 11.43 -16.68
CA LYS A 155 -8.27 11.06 -15.39
C LYS A 155 -7.37 11.46 -14.22
N LEU A 156 -6.07 11.18 -14.31
CA LEU A 156 -5.11 11.45 -13.25
C LEU A 156 -4.95 12.96 -13.01
N TYR A 157 -4.83 13.76 -14.07
CA TYR A 157 -4.78 15.22 -13.96
C TYR A 157 -6.12 15.81 -13.48
N THR A 158 -7.25 15.30 -13.97
CA THR A 158 -8.57 15.73 -13.50
C THR A 158 -8.73 15.43 -12.01
N HIS A 159 -8.24 14.28 -11.55
CA HIS A 159 -8.24 13.93 -10.14
C HIS A 159 -7.37 14.92 -9.34
N ALA A 160 -6.18 15.25 -9.84
CA ALA A 160 -5.31 16.26 -9.25
C ALA A 160 -5.97 17.65 -9.21
N LEU A 161 -6.90 17.99 -10.09
CA LEU A 161 -7.57 19.29 -10.10
C LEU A 161 -8.87 19.34 -9.28
N SER A 162 -9.37 18.19 -8.82
CA SER A 162 -10.69 18.07 -8.18
C SER A 162 -10.76 18.80 -6.83
N PRO A 163 -11.69 19.74 -6.61
CA PRO A 163 -11.81 20.50 -5.34
C PRO A 163 -12.08 19.63 -4.10
N VAL A 164 -12.67 18.44 -4.31
CA VAL A 164 -13.02 17.49 -3.23
C VAL A 164 -11.76 16.96 -2.53
N SER A 165 -10.62 16.95 -3.23
CA SER A 165 -9.33 16.55 -2.66
C SER A 165 -8.71 17.64 -1.77
N TYR A 166 -9.28 18.85 -1.63
CA TYR A 166 -8.56 20.01 -1.08
C TYR A 166 -9.27 20.85 -0.03
N THR A 167 -10.53 20.58 0.31
CA THR A 167 -11.31 21.44 1.23
C THR A 167 -10.80 21.50 2.68
N HIS A 168 -9.71 20.82 3.02
CA HIS A 168 -9.06 20.95 4.34
C HIS A 168 -7.83 21.86 4.38
N LEU A 169 -7.38 22.44 3.25
CA LEU A 169 -6.24 23.36 3.21
C LEU A 169 -6.59 24.83 3.54
N ARG A 170 -7.87 25.16 3.80
CA ARG A 170 -8.34 26.55 4.01
C ARG A 170 -9.05 26.82 5.33
N ALA A 171 -8.84 25.99 6.34
CA ALA A 171 -9.33 26.27 7.69
C ALA A 171 -8.22 26.04 8.70
N HIS A 172 -7.32 27.01 8.85
CA HIS A 172 -6.70 27.47 10.11
C HIS A 172 -5.97 28.78 9.85
#